data_AF-A0A7D8V3N5-F1
#
_entry.id   AF-A0A7D8V3N5-F1
#
_cell.length_a   1.000
_cell.length_b   1.000
_cell.length_c   1.000
_cell.angle_alpha   90.00
_cell.angle_beta   90.00
_cell.angle_gamma   90.00
#
_symmetry.space_group_name_H-M   'P 1'
#
loop_
_entity.id
_entity.type
_entity.pdbx_description
1 polymer ?
#
loop_
_entity_poly.entity_id
_entity_poly.type
_entity_poly.pdbx_seq_one_letter_code
_entity_poly.pdbx_strand_id
1 'polypeptide(L)'
;MDAIPAHCFERSALKSTQYLVQDVVAIAILVVAAFHIDDLLNYLALAPLPTKALRIALWTAYTVFAGFFGTGLWVVGHECGHQAYSTSKTINNTVGWFVHSFLLVPYHAWRISHGRHHASTGSLTRDEVFVPRTRSEYGLPAAKDENEVVGIHVSEESQSLIAEILEHVPITAMWIVIYQLAGFPLYLIMNAAGQKRYPSWTNHFSPESVIFRKNHKWQILWSDLGFFLTIAAMAYWSYARSFTEMFLVYGIPYLWVNNWIILITYLQHTDPTLPHYSDKTWTFPRGALATIDRTFLGPIGMWCVHGLCETHVAHHISSKIPHYHGEEATAALKEFLGQHYNRSEENMLVSLWKNHNSCRFIEDNVDVAFYKDARGQAQRYGVEEPLIDSGVELSS
;
A
#
# COMPACT_ATOMS: atom_id res chain seq x y z
N MET A 1 -21.88 2.14 -8.26
CA MET A 1 -22.29 1.23 -7.18
C MET A 1 -23.33 0.24 -7.67
N ASP A 2 -24.37 0.70 -8.37
CA ASP A 2 -25.45 -0.17 -8.90
C ASP A 2 -25.00 -1.25 -9.90
N ALA A 3 -23.83 -1.07 -10.52
CA ALA A 3 -23.21 -2.11 -11.35
C ALA A 3 -22.74 -3.32 -10.55
N ILE A 4 -22.43 -3.18 -9.26
CA ILE A 4 -21.90 -4.26 -8.41
C ILE A 4 -23.08 -5.10 -7.90
N PRO A 5 -23.05 -6.45 -8.04
CA PRO A 5 -24.09 -7.32 -7.51
C PRO A 5 -24.34 -7.11 -6.01
N ALA A 6 -25.61 -7.08 -5.61
CA ALA A 6 -26.00 -6.72 -4.24
C ALA A 6 -25.43 -7.68 -3.17
N HIS A 7 -25.29 -8.97 -3.48
CA HIS A 7 -24.74 -9.95 -2.54
C HIS A 7 -23.24 -9.74 -2.29
N CYS A 8 -22.51 -9.02 -3.14
CA CYS A 8 -21.11 -8.68 -2.88
C CYS A 8 -20.94 -7.82 -1.62
N PHE A 9 -22.00 -7.17 -1.15
CA PHE A 9 -22.01 -6.37 0.09
C PHE A 9 -22.33 -7.20 1.34
N GLU A 10 -22.62 -8.49 1.20
CA GLU A 10 -22.91 -9.37 2.32
C GLU A 10 -21.63 -9.75 3.07
N ARG A 11 -21.58 -9.37 4.36
CA ARG A 11 -20.42 -9.57 5.22
C ARG A 11 -20.66 -10.72 6.18
N SER A 12 -19.97 -11.83 5.97
CA SER A 12 -20.02 -13.03 6.79
C SER A 12 -18.77 -13.17 7.66
N ALA A 13 -18.96 -13.05 8.98
CA ALA A 13 -17.90 -13.30 9.95
C ALA A 13 -17.35 -14.73 9.84
N LEU A 14 -18.21 -15.71 9.56
CA LEU A 14 -17.80 -17.10 9.39
C LEU A 14 -16.86 -17.23 8.19
N LYS A 15 -17.24 -16.67 7.04
CA LYS A 15 -16.43 -16.74 5.82
C LYS A 15 -15.10 -16.01 6.00
N SER A 16 -15.09 -14.80 6.56
CA SER A 16 -13.84 -14.10 6.86
C SER A 16 -12.95 -14.85 7.86
N THR A 17 -13.54 -15.54 8.84
CA THR A 17 -12.78 -16.36 9.80
C THR A 17 -12.13 -17.57 9.13
N GLN A 18 -12.71 -18.13 8.06
CA GLN A 18 -12.09 -19.23 7.32
C GLN A 18 -10.76 -18.81 6.68
N TYR A 19 -10.69 -17.60 6.10
CA TYR A 19 -9.44 -17.06 5.54
C TYR A 19 -8.41 -16.76 6.64
N LEU A 20 -8.83 -16.19 7.77
CA LEU A 20 -7.96 -16.02 8.93
C LEU A 20 -7.36 -17.35 9.40
N VAL A 21 -8.19 -18.38 9.56
CA VAL A 21 -7.74 -19.71 9.98
C VAL A 21 -6.84 -20.35 8.93
N GLN A 22 -7.14 -20.19 7.64
CA GLN A 22 -6.29 -20.67 6.55
C GLN A 22 -4.87 -20.12 6.68
N ASP A 23 -4.71 -18.80 6.84
CA ASP A 23 -3.40 -18.16 6.93
C ASP A 23 -2.65 -18.60 8.19
N VAL A 24 -3.34 -18.66 9.33
CA VAL A 24 -2.75 -19.14 10.60
C VAL A 24 -2.27 -20.59 10.46
N VAL A 25 -3.07 -21.47 9.86
CA VAL A 25 -2.71 -22.88 9.64
C VAL A 25 -1.53 -22.99 8.67
N ALA A 26 -1.54 -22.23 7.59
CA ALA A 26 -0.44 -22.21 6.63
C ALA A 26 0.87 -21.77 7.28
N ILE A 27 0.85 -20.68 8.05
CA ILE A 27 2.01 -20.20 8.82
C ILE A 27 2.45 -21.26 9.84
N ALA A 28 1.52 -21.88 10.58
CA ALA A 28 1.86 -22.92 11.56
C ALA A 28 2.55 -24.12 10.91
N ILE A 29 2.06 -24.58 9.75
CA ILE A 29 2.68 -25.66 8.98
C ILE A 29 4.10 -25.26 8.54
N LEU A 30 4.27 -24.04 8.03
CA LEU A 30 5.57 -23.51 7.61
C LEU A 30 6.55 -23.43 8.79
N VAL A 31 6.09 -22.97 9.96
CA VAL A 31 6.89 -22.90 11.19
C VAL A 31 7.33 -24.29 11.63
N VAL A 32 6.41 -25.26 11.69
CA VAL A 32 6.73 -26.65 12.03
C VAL A 32 7.75 -27.24 11.03
N ALA A 33 7.55 -27.01 9.74
CA ALA A 33 8.50 -27.44 8.71
C ALA A 33 9.89 -26.79 8.89
N ALA A 34 9.94 -25.51 9.28
CA ALA A 34 11.19 -24.80 9.55
C ALA A 34 11.97 -25.41 10.72
N PHE A 35 11.27 -25.82 11.78
CA PHE A 35 11.90 -26.51 12.92
C PHE A 35 12.47 -27.89 12.57
N HIS A 36 12.01 -28.52 11.49
CA HIS A 36 12.52 -29.81 10.99
C HIS A 36 13.56 -29.69 9.86
N ILE A 37 14.00 -28.47 9.52
CA ILE A 37 15.02 -28.27 8.47
C ILE A 37 16.31 -29.02 8.82
N ASP A 38 16.83 -28.88 10.04
CA ASP A 38 18.08 -29.54 10.41
C ASP A 38 17.93 -31.06 10.52
N ASP A 39 16.78 -31.57 10.94
CA ASP A 39 16.48 -33.00 10.93
C ASP A 39 16.55 -33.57 9.51
N LEU A 40 15.94 -32.89 8.54
CA LEU A 40 15.99 -33.26 7.13
C LEU A 40 17.43 -33.22 6.60
N LEU A 41 18.19 -32.17 6.89
CA LEU A 41 19.57 -32.04 6.45
C LEU A 41 20.46 -33.15 7.03
N ASN A 42 20.25 -33.51 8.30
CA ASN A 42 20.94 -34.62 8.95
C ASN A 42 20.58 -35.96 8.31
N TYR A 43 19.30 -36.18 8.01
CA TYR A 43 18.82 -37.39 7.32
C TYR A 43 19.43 -37.54 5.92
N LEU A 44 19.51 -36.46 5.15
CA LEU A 44 20.08 -36.48 3.80
C LEU A 44 21.61 -36.69 3.79
N ALA A 45 22.29 -36.40 4.91
CA ALA A 45 23.72 -36.63 5.11
C ALA A 45 24.62 -36.14 3.95
N LEU A 46 24.30 -34.97 3.40
CA LEU A 46 25.01 -34.40 2.26
C LEU A 46 26.39 -33.83 2.68
N ALA A 47 27.26 -33.61 1.70
CA ALA A 47 28.53 -32.93 1.91
C ALA A 47 28.32 -31.49 2.47
N PRO A 48 29.32 -30.90 3.18
CA PRO A 48 29.13 -29.64 3.92
C PRO A 48 28.61 -28.46 3.09
N LEU A 49 29.10 -28.28 1.86
CA LEU A 49 28.69 -27.17 0.99
C LEU A 49 27.24 -27.31 0.50
N PRO A 50 26.81 -28.45 -0.07
CA PRO A 50 25.39 -28.71 -0.35
C PRO A 50 24.47 -28.57 0.87
N THR A 51 24.87 -29.07 2.04
CA THR A 51 24.08 -28.92 3.28
C THR A 51 23.86 -27.45 3.64
N LYS A 52 24.91 -26.62 3.56
CA LYS A 52 24.81 -25.18 3.82
C LYS A 52 23.91 -24.49 2.79
N ALA A 53 24.07 -24.81 1.50
CA ALA A 53 23.26 -24.22 0.44
C ALA A 53 21.77 -24.58 0.60
N LEU A 54 21.46 -25.85 0.87
CA LEU A 54 20.10 -26.33 1.10
C LEU A 54 19.49 -25.72 2.36
N ARG A 55 20.26 -25.61 3.46
CA ARG A 55 19.82 -24.90 4.67
C ARG A 55 19.39 -23.47 4.36
N ILE A 56 20.23 -22.71 3.66
CA ILE A 56 19.93 -21.32 3.28
C ILE A 56 18.67 -21.29 2.41
N ALA A 57 18.58 -22.15 1.39
CA ALA A 57 17.43 -22.20 0.50
C ALA A 57 16.12 -22.50 1.24
N LEU A 58 16.11 -23.47 2.15
CA LEU A 58 14.92 -23.86 2.93
C LEU A 58 14.49 -22.77 3.91
N TRP A 59 15.44 -22.13 4.62
CA TRP A 59 15.12 -20.99 5.49
C TRP A 59 14.63 -19.77 4.69
N THR A 60 15.25 -19.47 3.55
CA THR A 60 14.77 -18.40 2.66
C THR A 60 13.36 -18.70 2.16
N ALA A 61 13.09 -19.93 1.69
CA ALA A 61 11.76 -20.34 1.27
C ALA A 61 10.74 -20.17 2.42
N TYR A 62 11.04 -20.69 3.61
CA TYR A 62 10.21 -20.50 4.80
C TYR A 62 9.88 -19.02 5.02
N THR A 63 10.89 -18.15 5.09
CA THR A 63 10.66 -16.74 5.43
C THR A 63 9.83 -15.99 4.39
N VAL A 64 10.05 -16.27 3.10
CA VAL A 64 9.30 -15.65 2.00
C VAL A 64 7.83 -16.10 2.03
N PHE A 65 7.57 -17.41 2.13
CA PHE A 65 6.21 -17.94 2.13
C PHE A 65 5.45 -17.58 3.42
N ALA A 66 6.10 -17.61 4.58
CA ALA A 66 5.52 -17.10 5.82
C ALA A 66 5.19 -15.61 5.71
N GLY A 67 6.01 -14.84 4.99
CA GLY A 67 5.74 -13.46 4.63
C GLY A 67 4.47 -13.29 3.79
N PHE A 68 4.24 -14.13 2.78
CA PHE A 68 3.02 -14.05 1.96
C PHE A 68 1.75 -14.29 2.78
N PHE A 69 1.67 -15.37 3.55
CA PHE A 69 0.50 -15.62 4.42
C PHE A 69 0.40 -14.60 5.55
N GLY A 70 1.53 -14.05 6.03
CA GLY A 70 1.53 -12.93 6.95
C GLY A 70 0.92 -11.66 6.33
N THR A 71 1.13 -11.42 5.03
CA THR A 71 0.42 -10.37 4.29
C THR A 71 -1.06 -10.70 4.14
N GLY A 72 -1.44 -11.97 3.95
CA GLY A 72 -2.84 -12.42 4.04
C GLY A 72 -3.49 -12.06 5.38
N LEU A 73 -2.82 -12.33 6.51
CA LEU A 73 -3.26 -11.89 7.84
C LEU A 73 -3.38 -10.37 7.92
N TRP A 74 -2.43 -9.65 7.34
CA TRP A 74 -2.49 -8.19 7.30
C TRP A 74 -3.74 -7.70 6.57
N VAL A 75 -4.09 -8.32 5.43
CA VAL A 75 -5.32 -8.05 4.69
C VAL A 75 -6.55 -8.33 5.54
N VAL A 76 -6.60 -9.44 6.28
CA VAL A 76 -7.71 -9.73 7.21
C VAL A 76 -7.88 -8.62 8.26
N GLY A 77 -6.78 -8.14 8.86
CA GLY A 77 -6.84 -7.01 9.79
C GLY A 77 -7.24 -5.69 9.12
N HIS A 78 -6.84 -5.48 7.86
CA HIS A 78 -7.27 -4.34 7.04
C HIS A 78 -8.79 -4.38 6.78
N GLU A 79 -9.35 -5.54 6.44
CA GLU A 79 -10.79 -5.76 6.26
C GLU A 79 -11.59 -5.47 7.54
N CYS A 80 -11.02 -5.83 8.69
CA CYS A 80 -11.56 -5.45 10.00
C CYS A 80 -11.61 -3.92 10.15
N GLY A 81 -10.54 -3.22 9.73
CA GLY A 81 -10.47 -1.75 9.75
C GLY A 81 -11.63 -1.09 8.99
N HIS A 82 -11.94 -1.62 7.80
CA HIS A 82 -13.04 -1.16 6.93
C HIS A 82 -14.42 -1.64 7.34
N GLN A 83 -14.50 -2.52 8.33
CA GLN A 83 -15.74 -3.17 8.76
C GLN A 83 -16.31 -4.12 7.69
N ALA A 84 -15.46 -4.69 6.83
CA ALA A 84 -15.82 -5.68 5.81
C ALA A 84 -15.85 -7.11 6.38
N TYR A 85 -15.03 -7.41 7.40
CA TYR A 85 -14.92 -8.75 8.00
C TYR A 85 -16.25 -9.30 8.57
N SER A 86 -17.07 -8.46 9.19
CA SER A 86 -18.34 -8.82 9.81
C SER A 86 -19.31 -7.65 9.79
N THR A 87 -20.61 -7.93 9.88
CA THR A 87 -21.64 -6.93 10.18
C THR A 87 -21.47 -6.30 11.57
N SER A 88 -20.80 -6.98 12.51
CA SER A 88 -20.55 -6.49 13.87
C SER A 88 -19.25 -5.70 13.97
N LYS A 89 -19.36 -4.41 14.30
CA LYS A 89 -18.20 -3.54 14.55
C LYS A 89 -17.32 -4.03 15.70
N THR A 90 -17.93 -4.66 16.71
CA THR A 90 -17.19 -5.22 17.84
C THR A 90 -16.31 -6.37 17.38
N ILE A 91 -16.86 -7.32 16.61
CA ILE A 91 -16.09 -8.44 16.06
C ILE A 91 -14.93 -7.92 15.21
N ASN A 92 -15.21 -6.99 14.30
CA ASN A 92 -14.19 -6.38 13.44
C ASN A 92 -13.06 -5.77 14.28
N ASN A 93 -13.40 -4.89 15.23
CA ASN A 93 -12.38 -4.21 16.01
C ASN A 93 -11.60 -5.14 16.93
N THR A 94 -12.24 -6.18 17.49
CA THR A 94 -11.53 -7.17 18.31
C THR A 94 -10.57 -8.01 17.47
N VAL A 95 -11.04 -8.60 16.36
CA VAL A 95 -10.20 -9.43 15.49
C VAL A 95 -9.08 -8.60 14.89
N GLY A 96 -9.40 -7.42 14.34
CA GLY A 96 -8.43 -6.50 13.76
C GLY A 96 -7.36 -6.08 14.78
N TRP A 97 -7.74 -5.78 16.02
CA TRP A 97 -6.80 -5.44 17.07
C TRP A 97 -5.79 -6.57 17.34
N PHE A 98 -6.24 -7.82 17.48
CA PHE A 98 -5.33 -8.95 17.70
C PHE A 98 -4.41 -9.20 16.50
N VAL A 99 -4.98 -9.26 15.29
CA VAL A 99 -4.25 -9.60 14.06
C VAL A 99 -3.21 -8.53 13.73
N HIS A 100 -3.59 -7.26 13.74
CA HIS A 100 -2.65 -6.17 13.45
C HIS A 100 -1.63 -5.95 14.56
N SER A 101 -2.00 -6.16 15.84
CA SER A 101 -1.00 -6.12 16.93
C SER A 101 0.09 -7.17 16.76
N PHE A 102 -0.28 -8.40 16.37
CA PHE A 102 0.69 -9.47 16.07
C PHE A 102 1.63 -9.09 14.92
N LEU A 103 1.18 -8.26 13.99
CA LEU A 103 1.94 -7.75 12.86
C LEU A 103 2.55 -6.36 13.13
N LEU A 104 2.68 -5.95 14.41
CA LEU A 104 3.24 -4.66 14.81
C LEU A 104 2.60 -3.45 14.09
N VAL A 105 1.29 -3.53 13.85
CA VAL A 105 0.49 -2.43 13.30
C VAL A 105 -0.42 -1.92 14.43
N PRO A 106 -0.35 -0.64 14.81
CA PRO A 106 -1.24 -0.07 15.82
C PRO A 106 -2.67 0.05 15.23
N TYR A 107 -3.47 -1.00 15.40
CA TYR A 107 -4.72 -1.23 14.65
C TYR A 107 -5.65 -0.02 14.54
N HIS A 108 -6.07 0.59 15.65
CA HIS A 108 -7.01 1.71 15.57
C HIS A 108 -6.37 2.96 14.98
N ALA A 109 -5.12 3.25 15.34
CA ALA A 109 -4.39 4.38 14.80
C ALA A 109 -4.29 4.27 13.28
N TRP A 110 -3.86 3.10 12.79
CA TRP A 110 -3.72 2.82 11.37
C TRP A 110 -5.08 2.79 10.65
N ARG A 111 -6.13 2.13 11.17
CA ARG A 111 -7.44 2.13 10.47
C ARG A 111 -8.07 3.52 10.38
N ILE A 112 -7.76 4.43 11.31
CA ILE A 112 -8.26 5.80 11.28
C ILE A 112 -7.55 6.61 10.18
N SER A 113 -6.22 6.56 10.10
CA SER A 113 -5.47 7.22 9.03
C SER A 113 -5.78 6.60 7.67
N HIS A 114 -5.83 5.27 7.59
CA HIS A 114 -6.20 4.54 6.38
C HIS A 114 -7.63 4.85 5.91
N GLY A 115 -8.59 4.94 6.83
CA GLY A 115 -9.96 5.34 6.49
C GLY A 115 -10.04 6.78 5.94
N ARG A 116 -9.17 7.68 6.41
CA ARG A 116 -9.05 9.04 5.85
C ARG A 116 -8.45 9.00 4.45
N HIS A 117 -7.39 8.22 4.24
CA HIS A 117 -6.85 7.96 2.90
C HIS A 117 -7.94 7.49 1.92
N HIS A 118 -8.73 6.47 2.25
CA HIS A 118 -9.85 6.02 1.40
C HIS A 118 -10.90 7.10 1.15
N ALA A 119 -11.19 7.95 2.14
CA ALA A 119 -12.16 9.02 2.01
C ALA A 119 -11.68 10.18 1.11
N SER A 120 -10.38 10.27 0.84
CA SER A 120 -9.78 11.39 0.11
C SER A 120 -8.67 10.99 -0.85
N THR A 121 -8.65 9.74 -1.30
CA THR A 121 -7.54 9.24 -2.12
C THR A 121 -7.39 10.05 -3.40
N GLY A 122 -6.16 10.32 -3.81
CA GLY A 122 -5.85 11.15 -4.98
C GLY A 122 -6.12 12.64 -4.80
N SER A 123 -6.53 13.11 -3.62
CA SER A 123 -6.58 14.54 -3.29
C SER A 123 -5.21 15.04 -2.84
N LEU A 124 -4.73 16.13 -3.47
CA LEU A 124 -3.42 16.72 -3.15
C LEU A 124 -3.33 17.26 -1.70
N THR A 125 -4.45 17.67 -1.11
CA THR A 125 -4.46 18.35 0.20
C THR A 125 -5.12 17.52 1.31
N ARG A 126 -5.84 16.45 0.96
CA ARG A 126 -6.61 15.64 1.92
C ARG A 126 -6.16 14.19 2.04
N ASP A 127 -5.55 13.59 1.02
CA ASP A 127 -4.98 12.24 1.14
C ASP A 127 -3.93 12.20 2.28
N GLU A 128 -3.88 11.11 3.03
CA GLU A 128 -3.01 10.99 4.21
C GLU A 128 -1.62 10.45 3.89
N VAL A 129 -1.41 9.73 2.77
CA VAL A 129 -0.21 8.90 2.62
C VAL A 129 0.36 8.78 1.21
N PHE A 130 -0.43 8.94 0.14
CA PHE A 130 0.06 8.89 -1.24
C PHE A 130 -0.01 10.26 -1.91
N VAL A 131 0.57 11.27 -1.25
CA VAL A 131 0.61 12.65 -1.77
C VAL A 131 1.94 12.87 -2.50
N PRO A 132 1.93 13.11 -3.82
CA PRO A 132 3.15 13.41 -4.55
C PRO A 132 3.75 14.74 -4.11
N ARG A 133 5.07 14.84 -4.21
CA ARG A 133 5.76 16.11 -3.97
C ARG A 133 5.69 17.00 -5.20
N THR A 134 5.57 18.29 -4.98
CA THR A 134 5.51 19.28 -6.07
C THR A 134 6.90 19.70 -6.55
N ARG A 135 6.95 20.36 -7.71
CA ARG A 135 8.16 20.97 -8.27
C ARG A 135 8.84 21.88 -7.25
N SER A 136 8.09 22.78 -6.63
CA SER A 136 8.61 23.72 -5.63
C SER A 136 9.13 23.03 -4.36
N GLU A 137 8.49 21.95 -3.90
CA GLU A 137 8.93 21.18 -2.71
C GLU A 137 10.27 20.46 -2.91
N TYR A 138 10.64 20.15 -4.16
CA TYR A 138 11.98 19.65 -4.51
C TYR A 138 13.01 20.76 -4.74
N GLY A 139 12.59 22.03 -4.73
CA GLY A 139 13.47 23.15 -5.08
C GLY A 139 13.88 23.17 -6.55
N LEU A 140 13.06 22.60 -7.43
CA LEU A 140 13.32 22.60 -8.87
C LEU A 140 13.07 24.00 -9.48
N PRO A 141 13.74 24.36 -10.58
CA PRO A 141 13.45 25.58 -11.32
C PRO A 141 11.98 25.64 -11.74
N ALA A 142 11.39 26.84 -11.73
CA ALA A 142 10.01 27.04 -12.21
C ALA A 142 9.86 26.61 -13.67
N ALA A 143 8.66 26.10 -14.03
CA ALA A 143 8.34 25.77 -15.42
C ALA A 143 8.41 27.04 -16.29
N LYS A 144 9.04 26.93 -17.46
CA LYS A 144 9.25 28.09 -18.36
C LYS A 144 7.98 28.48 -19.13
N ASP A 145 7.13 27.50 -19.44
CA ASP A 145 5.92 27.67 -20.23
C ASP A 145 4.87 26.60 -19.92
N GLU A 146 3.71 26.69 -20.58
CA GLU A 146 2.61 25.74 -20.42
C GLU A 146 2.98 24.31 -20.83
N ASN A 147 3.85 24.12 -21.83
CA ASN A 147 4.28 22.80 -22.25
C ASN A 147 5.08 22.13 -21.13
N GLU A 148 5.96 22.87 -20.45
CA GLU A 148 6.68 22.37 -19.27
C GLU A 148 5.77 22.15 -18.06
N VAL A 149 4.72 22.96 -17.87
CA VAL A 149 3.68 22.76 -16.84
C VAL A 149 2.91 21.47 -17.08
N VAL A 150 2.56 21.17 -18.32
CA VAL A 150 1.87 19.93 -18.69
C VAL A 150 2.84 18.73 -18.72
N GLY A 151 4.12 18.96 -18.98
CA GLY A 151 5.15 17.93 -19.12
C GLY A 151 5.29 17.38 -20.54
N ILE A 152 4.92 18.17 -21.55
CA ILE A 152 5.06 17.86 -22.97
C ILE A 152 6.18 18.75 -23.54
N HIS A 153 7.00 18.26 -24.47
CA HIS A 153 8.02 19.08 -25.15
C HIS A 153 8.96 19.88 -24.22
N VAL A 154 9.30 19.32 -23.05
CA VAL A 154 10.24 19.95 -22.10
C VAL A 154 11.60 20.18 -22.76
N SER A 155 12.12 21.41 -22.70
CA SER A 155 13.39 21.78 -23.34
C SER A 155 14.57 20.97 -22.79
N GLU A 156 15.57 20.63 -23.63
CA GLU A 156 16.76 19.87 -23.19
C GLU A 156 17.49 20.53 -22.02
N GLU A 157 17.53 21.86 -21.99
CA GLU A 157 18.08 22.65 -20.88
C GLU A 157 17.33 22.39 -19.58
N SER A 158 15.98 22.46 -19.59
CA SER A 158 15.16 22.19 -18.41
C SER A 158 15.26 20.72 -17.99
N GLN A 159 15.31 19.78 -18.94
CA GLN A 159 15.52 18.36 -18.65
C GLN A 159 16.85 18.15 -17.89
N SER A 160 17.94 18.78 -18.34
CA SER A 160 19.24 18.66 -17.69
C SER A 160 19.25 19.22 -16.26
N LEU A 161 18.62 20.39 -16.04
CA LEU A 161 18.56 21.01 -14.72
C LEU A 161 17.75 20.18 -13.72
N ILE A 162 16.62 19.62 -14.17
CA ILE A 162 15.79 18.75 -13.33
C ILE A 162 16.56 17.45 -13.01
N ALA A 163 17.19 16.85 -14.02
CA ALA A 163 17.96 15.62 -13.86
C ALA A 163 19.14 15.81 -12.89
N GLU A 164 19.85 16.95 -12.94
CA GLU A 164 20.95 17.25 -12.02
C GLU A 164 20.52 17.22 -10.54
N ILE A 165 19.30 17.68 -10.24
CA ILE A 165 18.76 17.72 -8.88
C ILE A 165 18.18 16.35 -8.47
N LEU A 166 17.56 15.62 -9.39
CA LEU A 166 16.80 14.40 -9.07
C LEU A 166 17.54 13.08 -9.31
N GLU A 167 18.55 13.05 -10.19
CA GLU A 167 19.28 11.85 -10.62
C GLU A 167 20.62 11.66 -9.89
N HIS A 168 20.63 11.74 -8.55
CA HIS A 168 21.77 11.27 -7.76
C HIS A 168 21.79 9.73 -7.69
N VAL A 169 22.36 9.09 -8.73
CA VAL A 169 22.27 7.65 -9.04
C VAL A 169 22.45 6.69 -7.84
N PRO A 170 23.45 6.84 -6.93
CA PRO A 170 23.60 5.92 -5.80
C PRO A 170 22.47 6.06 -4.76
N ILE A 171 22.05 7.30 -4.50
CA ILE A 171 21.03 7.60 -3.47
C ILE A 171 19.66 7.16 -3.95
N THR A 172 19.34 7.41 -5.23
CA THR A 172 18.06 7.06 -5.84
C THR A 172 17.87 5.53 -5.89
N ALA A 173 18.91 4.76 -6.27
CA ALA A 173 18.83 3.30 -6.26
C ALA A 173 18.72 2.70 -4.84
N MET A 174 19.40 3.29 -3.85
CA MET A 174 19.28 2.87 -2.45
C MET A 174 17.92 3.21 -1.83
N TRP A 175 17.24 4.24 -2.35
CA TRP A 175 15.97 4.69 -1.81
C TRP A 175 14.87 3.62 -1.89
N ILE A 176 14.81 2.86 -3.00
CA ILE A 176 13.84 1.74 -3.13
C ILE A 176 14.05 0.73 -2.00
N VAL A 177 15.30 0.37 -1.71
CA VAL A 177 15.63 -0.61 -0.67
C VAL A 177 15.25 -0.07 0.71
N ILE A 178 15.59 1.18 1.02
CA ILE A 178 15.21 1.82 2.29
C ILE A 178 13.68 1.89 2.42
N TYR A 179 13.00 2.28 1.34
CA TYR A 179 11.55 2.39 1.32
C TYR A 179 10.87 1.03 1.57
N GLN A 180 11.35 -0.05 0.94
CA GLN A 180 10.79 -1.38 1.14
C GLN A 180 11.05 -1.95 2.54
N LEU A 181 12.22 -1.66 3.14
CA LEU A 181 12.58 -2.22 4.46
C LEU A 181 12.07 -1.39 5.64
N ALA A 182 12.05 -0.06 5.49
CA ALA A 182 11.78 0.87 6.60
C ALA A 182 10.59 1.80 6.35
N GLY A 183 10.00 1.81 5.14
CA GLY A 183 8.91 2.74 4.79
C GLY A 183 7.72 2.66 5.74
N PHE A 184 7.25 1.46 6.06
CA PHE A 184 6.11 1.27 6.97
C PHE A 184 6.43 1.67 8.42
N PRO A 185 7.54 1.20 9.04
CA PRO A 185 7.96 1.71 10.36
C PRO A 185 8.12 3.24 10.40
N LEU A 186 8.77 3.85 9.40
CA LEU A 186 8.96 5.30 9.31
C LEU A 186 7.63 6.05 9.17
N TYR A 187 6.66 5.49 8.44
CA TYR A 187 5.31 6.04 8.37
C TYR A 187 4.62 6.02 9.75
N LEU A 188 4.76 4.93 10.51
CA LEU A 188 4.14 4.86 11.84
C LEU A 188 4.79 5.83 12.84
N ILE A 189 6.12 5.91 12.90
CA ILE A 189 6.83 6.67 13.94
C ILE A 189 7.03 8.16 13.62
N MET A 190 6.98 8.56 12.35
CA MET A 190 7.23 9.95 11.95
C MET A 190 6.44 10.41 10.72
N ASN A 191 5.44 9.64 10.29
CA ASN A 191 4.56 9.97 9.18
C ASN A 191 5.33 10.35 7.90
N ALA A 192 6.42 9.62 7.61
CA ALA A 192 7.39 9.97 6.57
C ALA A 192 6.79 10.14 5.16
N ALA A 193 5.70 9.42 4.86
CA ALA A 193 4.97 9.49 3.59
C ALA A 193 3.74 10.42 3.61
N GLY A 194 3.39 11.00 4.77
CA GLY A 194 2.17 11.78 4.89
C GLY A 194 2.29 13.25 4.53
N GLN A 195 1.19 13.97 4.73
CA GLN A 195 1.02 15.39 4.40
C GLN A 195 2.13 16.29 4.97
N LYS A 196 2.79 17.08 4.10
CA LYS A 196 3.90 17.97 4.49
C LYS A 196 3.51 19.11 5.43
N ARG A 197 2.24 19.53 5.39
CA ARG A 197 1.68 20.52 6.33
C ARG A 197 1.58 20.00 7.77
N TYR A 198 1.72 18.69 8.00
CA TYR A 198 1.70 18.16 9.36
C TYR A 198 2.99 18.51 10.09
N PRO A 199 2.93 18.81 11.40
CA PRO A 199 4.12 19.09 12.18
C PRO A 199 5.14 17.94 12.10
N SER A 200 6.43 18.28 12.15
CA SER A 200 7.51 17.29 12.26
C SER A 200 7.25 16.34 13.43
N TRP A 201 7.59 15.05 13.26
CA TRP A 201 7.37 13.99 14.25
C TRP A 201 5.90 13.61 14.52
N THR A 202 4.98 14.02 13.63
CA THR A 202 3.63 13.44 13.58
C THR A 202 3.74 11.92 13.48
N ASN A 203 2.97 11.19 14.29
CA ASN A 203 3.09 9.73 14.39
C ASN A 203 1.76 9.08 14.77
N HIS A 204 1.72 7.74 14.70
CA HIS A 204 0.55 6.92 14.93
C HIS A 204 0.38 6.48 16.40
N PHE A 205 1.34 6.77 17.27
CA PHE A 205 1.37 6.33 18.67
C PHE A 205 0.96 7.43 19.66
N SER A 206 0.81 8.68 19.19
CA SER A 206 0.39 9.80 20.04
C SER A 206 -1.09 10.10 19.85
N PRO A 207 -1.92 10.02 20.91
CA PRO A 207 -3.33 10.42 20.85
C PRO A 207 -3.57 11.88 20.46
N GLU A 208 -2.57 12.74 20.68
CA GLU A 208 -2.62 14.18 20.37
C GLU A 208 -2.06 14.49 18.96
N SER A 209 -1.69 13.45 18.20
CA SER A 209 -1.25 13.58 16.81
C SER A 209 -2.33 14.24 15.95
N VAL A 210 -1.94 15.11 15.01
CA VAL A 210 -2.85 15.84 14.10
C VAL A 210 -3.69 14.90 13.21
N ILE A 211 -3.27 13.64 13.08
CA ILE A 211 -4.01 12.58 12.40
C ILE A 211 -5.35 12.29 13.12
N PHE A 212 -5.41 12.46 14.44
CA PHE A 212 -6.51 11.99 15.27
C PHE A 212 -7.38 13.13 15.84
N ARG A 213 -8.65 12.79 16.10
CA ARG A 213 -9.57 13.66 16.84
C ARG A 213 -9.48 13.32 18.33
N LYS A 214 -9.79 14.27 19.21
CA LYS A 214 -9.75 14.07 20.68
C LYS A 214 -10.55 12.85 21.18
N ASN A 215 -11.67 12.54 20.53
CA ASN A 215 -12.50 11.39 20.88
C ASN A 215 -11.89 10.02 20.47
N HIS A 216 -10.79 10.00 19.71
CA HIS A 216 -10.07 8.78 19.36
C HIS A 216 -9.06 8.35 20.43
N LYS A 217 -8.80 9.15 21.47
CA LYS A 217 -7.74 8.92 22.46
C LYS A 217 -7.64 7.47 22.95
N TRP A 218 -8.75 6.88 23.40
CA TRP A 218 -8.76 5.52 23.91
C TRP A 218 -8.49 4.46 22.84
N GLN A 219 -8.89 4.70 21.59
CA GLN A 219 -8.60 3.79 20.49
C GLN A 219 -7.10 3.75 20.18
N ILE A 220 -6.43 4.91 20.25
CA ILE A 220 -4.97 5.00 20.06
C ILE A 220 -4.25 4.26 21.19
N LEU A 221 -4.60 4.53 22.45
CA LEU A 221 -3.99 3.84 23.60
C LEU A 221 -4.18 2.32 23.57
N TRP A 222 -5.35 1.84 23.13
CA TRP A 222 -5.57 0.40 22.91
C TRP A 222 -4.64 -0.15 21.83
N SER A 223 -4.44 0.58 20.75
CA SER A 223 -3.53 0.17 19.67
C SER A 223 -2.08 0.08 20.14
N ASP A 224 -1.64 1.07 20.91
CA ASP A 224 -0.30 1.10 21.50
C ASP A 224 -0.10 -0.09 22.43
N LEU A 225 -1.10 -0.40 23.28
CA LEU A 225 -1.06 -1.57 24.15
C LEU A 225 -0.82 -2.85 23.35
N GLY A 226 -1.59 -3.07 22.28
CA GLY A 226 -1.44 -4.25 21.43
C GLY A 226 -0.06 -4.34 20.79
N PHE A 227 0.42 -3.22 20.23
CA PHE A 227 1.76 -3.12 19.65
C PHE A 227 2.86 -3.47 20.66
N PHE A 228 2.83 -2.85 21.85
CA PHE A 228 3.86 -3.06 22.88
C PHE A 228 3.77 -4.45 23.54
N LEU A 229 2.59 -5.07 23.58
CA LEU A 229 2.46 -6.46 24.02
C LEU A 229 3.18 -7.42 23.06
N THR A 230 3.07 -7.22 21.75
CA THR A 230 3.83 -8.01 20.77
C THR A 230 5.33 -7.80 20.91
N ILE A 231 5.79 -6.56 21.06
CA ILE A 231 7.22 -6.26 21.32
C ILE A 231 7.70 -6.95 22.62
N ALA A 232 6.90 -6.89 23.69
CA ALA A 232 7.23 -7.57 24.94
C ALA A 232 7.28 -9.10 24.77
N ALA A 233 6.37 -9.69 24.00
CA ALA A 233 6.38 -11.12 23.68
C ALA A 233 7.63 -11.52 22.89
N MET A 234 8.05 -10.71 21.90
CA MET A 234 9.30 -10.94 21.15
C MET A 234 10.54 -10.84 22.05
N ALA A 235 10.57 -9.86 22.95
CA ALA A 235 11.66 -9.70 23.92
C ALA A 235 11.73 -10.88 24.89
N TYR A 236 10.57 -11.32 25.39
CA TYR A 236 10.47 -12.50 26.24
C TYR A 236 10.90 -13.78 25.51
N TRP A 237 10.46 -14.00 24.27
CA TRP A 237 10.91 -15.14 23.45
C TRP A 237 12.43 -15.10 23.26
N SER A 238 12.99 -13.94 22.93
CA SER A 238 14.44 -13.78 22.76
C SER A 238 15.22 -14.11 24.03
N TYR A 239 14.69 -13.74 25.20
CA TYR A 239 15.27 -14.04 26.52
C TYR A 239 15.12 -15.53 26.89
N ALA A 240 13.94 -16.11 26.71
CA ALA A 240 13.61 -17.46 27.13
C ALA A 240 14.18 -18.56 26.21
N ARG A 241 14.43 -18.23 24.94
CA ARG A 241 14.99 -19.16 23.94
C ARG A 241 16.24 -18.56 23.30
N SER A 242 16.09 -17.81 22.21
CA SER A 242 17.19 -17.04 21.62
C SER A 242 16.66 -15.94 20.71
N PHE A 243 17.42 -14.85 20.60
CA PHE A 243 17.14 -13.80 19.63
C PHE A 243 17.18 -14.33 18.19
N THR A 244 18.15 -15.20 17.86
CA THR A 244 18.29 -15.76 16.51
C THR A 244 17.06 -16.55 16.10
N GLU A 245 16.52 -17.39 16.99
CA GLU A 245 15.30 -18.15 16.69
C GLU A 245 14.10 -17.23 16.49
N MET A 246 13.85 -16.29 17.43
CA MET A 246 12.77 -15.30 17.30
C MET A 246 12.90 -14.51 15.99
N PHE A 247 14.11 -14.05 15.67
CA PHE A 247 14.35 -13.25 14.48
C PHE A 247 14.18 -14.06 13.19
N LEU A 248 14.67 -15.29 13.12
CA LEU A 248 14.49 -16.16 11.94
C LEU A 248 13.03 -16.59 11.76
N VAL A 249 12.35 -16.96 12.85
CA VAL A 249 10.99 -17.52 12.81
C VAL A 249 9.93 -16.44 12.69
N TYR A 250 10.07 -15.28 13.34
CA TYR A 250 9.09 -14.19 13.30
C TYR A 250 9.64 -12.91 12.66
N GLY A 251 10.84 -12.47 13.05
CA GLY A 251 11.41 -11.19 12.62
C GLY A 251 11.55 -11.03 11.11
N ILE A 252 12.21 -11.98 10.42
CA ILE A 252 12.41 -11.94 8.96
C ILE A 252 11.07 -12.10 8.21
N PRO A 253 10.18 -13.05 8.55
CA PRO A 253 8.84 -13.08 7.95
C PRO A 253 8.07 -11.77 8.12
N TYR A 254 8.14 -11.13 9.29
CA TYR A 254 7.55 -9.80 9.50
C TYR A 254 8.15 -8.74 8.56
N LEU A 255 9.47 -8.74 8.33
CA LEU A 255 10.09 -7.84 7.35
C LEU A 255 9.58 -8.11 5.92
N TRP A 256 9.32 -9.37 5.56
CA TRP A 256 8.68 -9.70 4.29
C TRP A 256 7.25 -9.15 4.20
N VAL A 257 6.46 -9.26 5.27
CA VAL A 257 5.11 -8.67 5.35
C VAL A 257 5.17 -7.18 5.04
N ASN A 258 6.08 -6.45 5.71
CA ASN A 258 6.29 -5.01 5.46
C ASN A 258 6.67 -4.72 4.01
N ASN A 259 7.65 -5.46 3.47
CA ASN A 259 8.08 -5.31 2.07
C ASN A 259 6.92 -5.52 1.09
N TRP A 260 6.11 -6.57 1.29
CA TRP A 260 4.99 -6.85 0.39
C TRP A 260 3.91 -5.78 0.47
N ILE A 261 3.54 -5.33 1.67
CA ILE A 261 2.53 -4.28 1.84
C ILE A 261 3.00 -2.97 1.20
N ILE A 262 4.26 -2.57 1.42
CA ILE A 262 4.81 -1.37 0.80
C ILE A 262 4.87 -1.51 -0.72
N LEU A 263 5.38 -2.61 -1.25
CA LEU A 263 5.41 -2.87 -2.69
C LEU A 263 4.00 -2.77 -3.31
N ILE A 264 3.05 -3.48 -2.74
CA ILE A 264 1.69 -3.59 -3.28
C ILE A 264 1.00 -2.23 -3.24
N THR A 265 0.95 -1.59 -2.08
CA THR A 265 0.24 -0.31 -1.91
C THR A 265 0.92 0.83 -2.66
N TYR A 266 2.25 0.85 -2.73
CA TYR A 266 2.98 1.80 -3.57
C TYR A 266 2.56 1.69 -5.03
N LEU A 267 2.53 0.47 -5.60
CA LEU A 267 2.21 0.27 -7.01
C LEU A 267 0.74 0.45 -7.37
N GLN A 268 -0.13 0.36 -6.38
CA GLN A 268 -1.57 0.60 -6.50
C GLN A 268 -1.92 2.09 -6.53
N HIS A 269 -1.07 2.94 -5.94
CA HIS A 269 -1.32 4.37 -5.75
C HIS A 269 -0.30 5.28 -6.46
N THR A 270 0.86 4.75 -6.84
CA THR A 270 1.92 5.48 -7.52
C THR A 270 2.13 4.89 -8.90
N ASP A 271 1.66 5.59 -9.92
CA ASP A 271 1.87 5.24 -11.33
C ASP A 271 1.77 6.52 -12.19
N PRO A 272 2.59 6.68 -13.24
CA PRO A 272 2.57 7.89 -14.08
C PRO A 272 1.24 8.11 -14.81
N THR A 273 0.38 7.09 -14.85
CA THR A 273 -0.94 7.16 -15.48
C THR A 273 -2.08 7.56 -14.53
N LEU A 274 -1.80 7.67 -13.23
CA LEU A 274 -2.79 8.03 -12.22
C LEU A 274 -2.85 9.54 -11.98
N PRO A 275 -4.06 10.15 -12.05
CA PRO A 275 -4.23 11.57 -11.77
C PRO A 275 -4.29 11.86 -10.27
N HIS A 276 -3.85 13.05 -9.89
CA HIS A 276 -4.11 13.65 -8.58
C HIS A 276 -4.88 14.95 -8.78
N TYR A 277 -5.76 15.29 -7.84
CA TYR A 277 -6.72 16.36 -8.00
C TYR A 277 -6.57 17.45 -6.94
N SER A 278 -6.71 18.70 -7.38
CA SER A 278 -6.93 19.83 -6.47
C SER A 278 -8.26 19.68 -5.73
N ASP A 279 -8.46 20.47 -4.67
CA ASP A 279 -9.74 20.47 -3.94
C ASP A 279 -10.92 20.94 -4.79
N LYS A 280 -10.67 21.74 -5.83
CA LYS A 280 -11.70 22.23 -6.76
C LYS A 280 -12.24 21.09 -7.65
N THR A 281 -11.36 20.18 -8.08
CA THR A 281 -11.68 19.15 -9.07
C THR A 281 -11.96 17.80 -8.44
N TRP A 282 -11.45 17.55 -7.23
CA TRP A 282 -11.60 16.27 -6.55
C TRP A 282 -13.07 15.97 -6.24
N THR A 283 -13.48 14.74 -6.54
CA THR A 283 -14.71 14.14 -6.03
C THR A 283 -14.38 12.72 -5.56
N PHE A 284 -15.21 12.13 -4.68
CA PHE A 284 -14.97 10.77 -4.21
C PHE A 284 -14.82 9.76 -5.36
N PRO A 285 -15.66 9.73 -6.41
CA PRO A 285 -15.47 8.82 -7.53
C PRO A 285 -14.17 9.04 -8.30
N ARG A 286 -13.78 10.31 -8.55
CA ARG A 286 -12.51 10.62 -9.22
C ARG A 286 -11.31 10.10 -8.42
N GLY A 287 -11.33 10.33 -7.10
CA GLY A 287 -10.31 9.81 -6.20
C GLY A 287 -10.27 8.28 -6.20
N ALA A 288 -11.40 7.63 -5.92
CA ALA A 288 -11.47 6.17 -5.82
C ALA A 288 -11.00 5.44 -7.09
N LEU A 289 -11.25 6.03 -8.27
CA LEU A 289 -10.79 5.51 -9.57
C LEU A 289 -9.34 5.86 -9.92
N ALA A 290 -8.70 6.75 -9.16
CA ALA A 290 -7.29 7.10 -9.31
C ALA A 290 -6.37 6.08 -8.59
N THR A 291 -6.71 4.80 -8.74
CA THR A 291 -5.92 3.66 -8.27
C THR A 291 -5.80 2.64 -9.39
N ILE A 292 -4.88 1.70 -9.28
CA ILE A 292 -4.62 0.69 -10.33
C ILE A 292 -4.56 -0.72 -9.75
N ASP A 293 -5.28 -1.64 -10.39
CA ASP A 293 -5.14 -3.06 -10.10
C ASP A 293 -3.83 -3.61 -10.70
N ARG A 294 -3.17 -4.49 -9.96
CA ARG A 294 -1.95 -5.19 -10.37
C ARG A 294 -2.18 -6.70 -10.35
N THR A 295 -1.40 -7.42 -11.15
CA THR A 295 -1.36 -8.90 -11.07
C THR A 295 -0.16 -9.32 -10.25
N PHE A 296 -0.41 -10.07 -9.16
CA PHE A 296 0.63 -10.53 -8.25
C PHE A 296 0.66 -12.05 -8.18
N LEU A 297 1.75 -12.67 -8.67
CA LEU A 297 1.98 -14.11 -8.63
C LEU A 297 0.83 -14.99 -9.18
N GLY A 298 -0.08 -14.40 -9.98
CA GLY A 298 -1.24 -15.10 -10.55
C GLY A 298 -2.12 -15.73 -9.46
N PRO A 299 -2.62 -16.95 -9.67
CA PRO A 299 -3.52 -17.62 -8.71
C PRO A 299 -2.93 -17.81 -7.31
N ILE A 300 -1.60 -17.92 -7.20
CA ILE A 300 -0.94 -18.09 -5.89
C ILE A 300 -1.07 -16.81 -5.06
N GLY A 301 -0.85 -15.64 -5.68
CA GLY A 301 -1.01 -14.37 -4.98
C GLY A 301 -2.44 -14.11 -4.57
N MET A 302 -3.39 -14.36 -5.49
CA MET A 302 -4.82 -14.29 -5.17
C MET A 302 -5.18 -15.11 -3.93
N TRP A 303 -4.59 -16.31 -3.81
CA TRP A 303 -4.83 -17.21 -2.68
C TRP A 303 -4.13 -16.79 -1.37
N CYS A 304 -2.87 -16.35 -1.42
CA CYS A 304 -2.10 -16.05 -0.20
C CYS A 304 -2.25 -14.62 0.31
N VAL A 305 -2.64 -13.67 -0.54
CA VAL A 305 -2.88 -12.26 -0.17
C VAL A 305 -4.32 -11.80 -0.48
N HIS A 306 -5.24 -12.75 -0.65
CA HIS A 306 -6.69 -12.51 -0.73
C HIS A 306 -7.11 -11.51 -1.81
N GLY A 307 -6.45 -11.55 -2.97
CA GLY A 307 -6.77 -10.69 -4.10
C GLY A 307 -6.51 -9.20 -3.91
N LEU A 308 -5.75 -8.82 -2.88
CA LEU A 308 -5.43 -7.43 -2.56
C LEU A 308 -4.94 -6.64 -3.79
N CYS A 309 -4.13 -7.26 -4.64
CA CYS A 309 -3.54 -6.61 -5.82
C CYS A 309 -4.55 -6.47 -6.96
N GLU A 310 -5.42 -7.46 -7.14
CA GLU A 310 -6.30 -7.62 -8.28
C GLU A 310 -7.68 -6.97 -8.12
N THR A 311 -8.02 -6.52 -6.91
CA THR A 311 -9.35 -5.96 -6.60
C THR A 311 -9.29 -4.59 -5.93
N HIS A 312 -8.19 -3.86 -6.11
CA HIS A 312 -7.92 -2.63 -5.37
C HIS A 312 -8.77 -1.44 -5.79
N VAL A 313 -9.07 -1.32 -7.09
CA VAL A 313 -9.98 -0.27 -7.58
C VAL A 313 -11.37 -0.46 -6.99
N ALA A 314 -11.89 -1.69 -7.00
CA ALA A 314 -13.17 -2.04 -6.38
C ALA A 314 -13.17 -1.75 -4.87
N HIS A 315 -12.07 -2.08 -4.21
CA HIS A 315 -11.84 -1.79 -2.79
C HIS A 315 -11.87 -0.28 -2.48
N HIS A 316 -11.32 0.58 -3.33
CA HIS A 316 -11.42 2.04 -3.13
C HIS A 316 -12.81 2.60 -3.39
N ILE A 317 -13.53 2.04 -4.37
CA ILE A 317 -14.93 2.39 -4.63
C ILE A 317 -15.81 2.01 -3.43
N SER A 318 -15.58 0.83 -2.84
CA SER A 318 -16.28 0.40 -1.65
C SER A 318 -15.48 -0.58 -0.78
N SER A 319 -14.77 -0.03 0.20
CA SER A 319 -13.90 -0.82 1.09
C SER A 319 -14.65 -1.73 2.05
N LYS A 320 -15.98 -1.68 2.06
CA LYS A 320 -16.85 -2.55 2.87
C LYS A 320 -17.21 -3.86 2.18
N ILE A 321 -16.93 -3.99 0.89
CA ILE A 321 -17.05 -5.26 0.17
C ILE A 321 -15.95 -6.18 0.71
N PRO A 322 -16.29 -7.35 1.27
CA PRO A 322 -15.26 -8.31 1.69
C PRO A 322 -14.40 -8.76 0.52
N HIS A 323 -13.11 -8.96 0.76
CA HIS A 323 -12.16 -9.47 -0.24
C HIS A 323 -12.65 -10.72 -1.00
N TYR A 324 -13.40 -11.63 -0.35
CA TYR A 324 -13.95 -12.83 -1.01
C TYR A 324 -15.11 -12.58 -1.97
N HIS A 325 -15.57 -11.33 -2.09
CA HIS A 325 -16.46 -10.85 -3.16
C HIS A 325 -15.75 -9.85 -4.08
N GLY A 326 -14.46 -9.57 -3.83
CA GLY A 326 -13.68 -8.59 -4.57
C GLY A 326 -13.58 -8.92 -6.06
N GLU A 327 -13.34 -10.18 -6.42
CA GLU A 327 -13.23 -10.58 -7.83
C GLU A 327 -14.53 -10.33 -8.62
N GLU A 328 -15.67 -10.68 -8.03
CA GLU A 328 -16.98 -10.47 -8.66
C GLU A 328 -17.33 -8.99 -8.77
N ALA A 329 -17.08 -8.21 -7.70
CA ALA A 329 -17.26 -6.77 -7.72
C ALA A 329 -16.35 -6.09 -8.77
N THR A 330 -15.10 -6.52 -8.85
CA THR A 330 -14.13 -6.06 -9.86
C THR A 330 -14.57 -6.41 -11.27
N ALA A 331 -15.08 -7.63 -11.50
CA ALA A 331 -15.57 -8.04 -12.82
C ALA A 331 -16.73 -7.14 -13.29
N ALA A 332 -17.71 -6.90 -12.42
CA ALA A 332 -18.82 -6.01 -12.72
C ALA A 332 -18.39 -4.55 -12.96
N LEU A 333 -17.40 -4.07 -12.21
CA LEU A 333 -16.82 -2.73 -12.43
C LEU A 333 -16.04 -2.62 -13.73
N LYS A 334 -15.29 -3.66 -14.12
CA LYS A 334 -14.59 -3.70 -15.42
C LYS A 334 -15.57 -3.63 -16.58
N GLU A 335 -16.68 -4.36 -16.49
CA GLU A 335 -17.75 -4.31 -17.49
C GLU A 335 -18.38 -2.90 -17.58
N PHE A 336 -18.68 -2.29 -16.43
CA PHE A 336 -19.30 -0.97 -16.38
C PHE A 336 -18.37 0.18 -16.82
N LEU A 337 -17.11 0.16 -16.39
CA LEU A 337 -16.14 1.23 -16.65
C LEU A 337 -15.44 1.10 -18.01
N GLY A 338 -15.38 -0.12 -18.56
CA GLY A 338 -14.74 -0.40 -19.84
C GLY A 338 -13.29 0.10 -19.89
N GLN A 339 -12.99 0.93 -20.88
CA GLN A 339 -11.65 1.51 -21.09
C GLN A 339 -11.16 2.42 -19.94
N HIS A 340 -12.06 2.87 -19.04
CA HIS A 340 -11.72 3.73 -17.92
C HIS A 340 -11.26 2.95 -16.68
N TYR A 341 -11.32 1.62 -16.70
CA TYR A 341 -10.80 0.78 -15.63
C TYR A 341 -9.27 0.69 -15.69
N ASN A 342 -8.57 1.18 -14.66
CA ASN A 342 -7.11 1.11 -14.60
C ASN A 342 -6.63 -0.24 -14.07
N ARG A 343 -5.88 -0.98 -14.91
CA ARG A 343 -5.24 -2.24 -14.54
C ARG A 343 -3.91 -2.40 -15.28
N SER A 344 -2.96 -3.07 -14.65
CA SER A 344 -1.72 -3.52 -15.29
C SER A 344 -1.40 -4.98 -14.94
N GLU A 345 -1.03 -5.76 -15.96
CA GLU A 345 -0.51 -7.13 -15.82
C GLU A 345 1.03 -7.17 -15.87
N GLU A 346 1.68 -6.00 -15.91
CA GLU A 346 3.13 -5.93 -15.89
C GLU A 346 3.68 -6.50 -14.58
N ASN A 347 4.84 -7.18 -14.68
CA ASN A 347 5.55 -7.69 -13.52
C ASN A 347 5.79 -6.57 -12.50
N MET A 348 5.37 -6.79 -11.25
CA MET A 348 5.42 -5.75 -10.21
C MET A 348 6.84 -5.26 -9.88
N LEU A 349 7.89 -6.07 -10.06
CA LEU A 349 9.26 -5.58 -9.86
C LEU A 349 9.70 -4.67 -11.02
N VAL A 350 9.26 -4.96 -12.24
CA VAL A 350 9.46 -4.07 -13.39
C VAL A 350 8.68 -2.78 -13.20
N SER A 351 7.40 -2.85 -12.80
CA SER A 351 6.60 -1.67 -12.49
C SER A 351 7.17 -0.86 -11.33
N LEU A 352 7.73 -1.51 -10.29
CA LEU A 352 8.39 -0.82 -9.18
C LEU A 352 9.54 0.05 -9.70
N TRP A 353 10.40 -0.54 -10.54
CA TRP A 353 11.52 0.18 -11.12
C TRP A 353 11.06 1.32 -12.04
N LYS A 354 10.09 1.07 -12.92
CA LYS A 354 9.55 2.10 -13.83
C LYS A 354 8.90 3.24 -13.05
N ASN A 355 8.00 2.93 -12.12
CA ASN A 355 7.25 3.93 -11.37
C ASN A 355 8.17 4.75 -10.47
N HIS A 356 9.21 4.15 -9.88
CA HIS A 356 10.22 4.90 -9.14
C HIS A 356 10.94 5.97 -9.98
N ASN A 357 11.19 5.67 -11.26
CA ASN A 357 11.88 6.58 -12.18
C ASN A 357 10.92 7.59 -12.84
N SER A 358 9.67 7.21 -13.08
CA SER A 358 8.68 8.06 -13.75
C SER A 358 7.81 8.90 -12.79
N CYS A 359 7.74 8.53 -11.50
CA CYS A 359 6.93 9.23 -10.49
C CYS A 359 7.80 10.09 -9.57
N ARG A 360 8.44 11.12 -10.12
CA ARG A 360 9.37 11.96 -9.35
C ARG A 360 8.68 13.13 -8.68
N PHE A 361 7.93 13.91 -9.43
CA PHE A 361 7.24 15.09 -8.91
C PHE A 361 5.98 15.39 -9.70
N ILE A 362 5.16 16.32 -9.20
CA ILE A 362 4.03 16.91 -9.91
C ILE A 362 4.16 18.43 -10.02
N GLU A 363 3.40 19.06 -10.91
CA GLU A 363 3.39 20.51 -11.02
C GLU A 363 2.62 21.19 -9.88
N ASP A 364 3.06 22.39 -9.50
CA ASP A 364 2.37 23.21 -8.50
C ASP A 364 1.06 23.79 -9.07
N ASN A 365 0.04 23.95 -8.21
CA ASN A 365 -1.19 24.72 -8.50
C ASN A 365 -2.00 24.28 -9.74
N VAL A 366 -1.91 23.01 -10.16
CA VAL A 366 -2.75 22.45 -11.24
C VAL A 366 -3.98 21.73 -10.70
N ASP A 367 -5.09 21.78 -11.45
CA ASP A 367 -6.36 21.17 -11.06
C ASP A 367 -6.37 19.63 -11.25
N VAL A 368 -5.63 19.13 -12.25
CA VAL A 368 -5.38 17.71 -12.49
C VAL A 368 -3.87 17.53 -12.71
N ALA A 369 -3.21 16.90 -11.74
CA ALA A 369 -1.78 16.66 -11.74
C ALA A 369 -1.47 15.22 -12.17
N PHE A 370 -0.45 15.06 -13.01
CA PHE A 370 0.17 13.77 -13.29
C PHE A 370 1.64 13.82 -12.90
N TYR A 371 2.17 12.66 -12.54
CA TYR A 371 3.59 12.51 -12.26
C TYR A 371 4.46 12.83 -13.48
N LYS A 372 5.61 13.45 -13.21
CA LYS A 372 6.70 13.70 -14.14
C LYS A 372 7.94 12.93 -13.73
N ASP A 373 8.69 12.49 -14.74
CA ASP A 373 9.99 11.84 -14.55
C ASP A 373 11.11 12.85 -14.22
N ALA A 374 12.35 12.37 -14.09
CA ALA A 374 13.51 13.22 -13.81
C ALA A 374 13.91 14.14 -14.99
N ARG A 375 13.19 14.08 -16.11
CA ARG A 375 13.30 15.00 -17.24
C ARG A 375 12.08 15.93 -17.33
N GLY A 376 11.20 15.91 -16.34
CA GLY A 376 9.99 16.73 -16.34
C GLY A 376 8.90 16.26 -17.31
N GLN A 377 9.03 15.06 -17.88
CA GLN A 377 8.08 14.55 -18.87
C GLN A 377 6.96 13.78 -18.18
N ALA A 378 5.71 14.03 -18.59
CA ALA A 378 4.53 13.34 -18.09
C ALA A 378 4.03 12.29 -19.11
N GLN A 379 3.58 11.13 -18.64
CA GLN A 379 3.02 10.09 -19.52
C GLN A 379 1.56 10.36 -19.90
N ARG A 380 0.82 11.01 -19.01
CA ARG A 380 -0.54 11.48 -19.23
C ARG A 380 -0.63 12.92 -18.76
N TYR A 381 -1.59 13.65 -19.31
CA TYR A 381 -1.92 15.00 -18.89
C TYR A 381 -3.43 15.18 -18.86
N GLY A 382 -3.90 16.10 -18.03
CA GLY A 382 -5.31 16.49 -18.02
C GLY A 382 -5.64 17.24 -19.30
N VAL A 383 -6.72 16.86 -19.95
CA VAL A 383 -7.34 17.65 -21.01
C VAL A 383 -8.58 18.29 -20.39
N GLU A 384 -8.62 19.61 -20.31
CA GLU A 384 -9.89 20.30 -20.04
C GLU A 384 -10.75 20.12 -21.30
N GLU A 385 -11.95 19.55 -21.16
CA GLU A 385 -12.90 19.59 -22.26
C GLU A 385 -13.12 21.06 -22.62
N PRO A 386 -12.94 21.46 -23.89
CA PRO A 386 -13.35 22.80 -24.28
C PRO A 386 -14.82 22.93 -23.92
N LEU A 387 -15.19 24.05 -23.30
CA LEU A 387 -16.59 24.44 -23.13
C LEU A 387 -17.26 24.18 -24.47
N ILE A 388 -18.16 23.19 -24.52
CA ILE A 388 -19.04 23.00 -25.65
C ILE A 388 -19.99 24.19 -25.56
N ASP A 389 -19.57 25.32 -26.16
CA ASP A 389 -20.49 26.36 -26.55
C ASP A 389 -21.54 25.65 -27.40
N SER A 390 -22.78 25.65 -26.92
CA SER A 390 -23.92 24.97 -27.55
C SER A 390 -24.17 25.41 -28.99
N GLY A 391 -23.40 26.36 -29.53
CA GLY A 391 -23.55 26.87 -30.89
C GLY A 391 -24.88 27.60 -31.09
N VAL A 392 -25.57 27.94 -30.00
CA VAL A 392 -26.77 28.75 -30.03
C VAL A 392 -26.34 30.19 -29.83
N GLU A 393 -26.14 30.91 -30.94
CA GLU A 393 -26.22 32.37 -30.92
C GLU A 393 -27.61 32.74 -30.41
N LEU A 394 -27.71 33.18 -29.15
CA LEU A 394 -28.85 33.95 -28.68
C LEU A 394 -28.74 35.34 -29.32
N SER A 395 -29.21 35.44 -30.56
CA SER A 395 -29.48 36.74 -31.18
C SER A 395 -30.60 37.44 -30.40
N SER A 396 -30.28 38.68 -30.04
CA SER A 396 -31.01 39.74 -29.32
C SER A 396 -32.53 39.64 -29.20
#